data_AF-A0A8J6QYL2-F1
#
_entry.id   AF-A0A8J6QYL2-F1
#
_cell.length_a   1.000
_cell.length_b   1.000
_cell.length_c   1.000
_cell.angle_alpha   90.00
_cell.angle_beta   90.00
_cell.angle_gamma   90.00
#
_symmetry.space_group_name_H-M   'P 1'
#
loop_
_entity.id
_entity.type
_entity.pdbx_description
1 polymer ?
#
loop_
_entity_poly.entity_id
_entity_poly.type
_entity_poly.pdbx_seq_one_letter_code
_entity_poly.pdbx_strand_id
1 'polypeptide(L)'
;MQHLFRNSFVRDIKKIKDKQLYQAIQQVIDQVQQADVLTDIPHLKKMSGSQHCYAIRLHEYRIGIYWSPEEADEVEFVRCLHRREIYRFFP
;
A
#
# COMPACT_ATOMS: atom_id res chain seq x y z
N MET A 1 8.92 -12.43 -0.93
CA MET A 1 7.67 -11.77 -0.52
C MET A 1 6.42 -12.37 -1.14
N GLN A 2 5.48 -12.88 -0.33
CA GLN A 2 4.10 -13.17 -0.76
C GLN A 2 3.25 -11.88 -0.73
N HIS A 3 2.17 -11.84 -1.53
CA HIS A 3 1.36 -10.63 -1.71
C HIS A 3 -0.13 -10.94 -1.56
N LEU A 4 -0.79 -10.27 -0.62
CA LEU A 4 -2.22 -10.40 -0.38
C LEU A 4 -2.96 -9.06 -0.59
N PHE A 5 -4.21 -9.13 -1.01
CA PHE A 5 -5.06 -7.96 -1.20
C PHE A 5 -6.32 -8.06 -0.33
N ARG A 6 -6.50 -7.13 0.62
CA ARG A 6 -7.74 -7.08 1.38
C ARG A 6 -8.91 -6.63 0.51
N ASN A 7 -10.10 -7.11 0.85
CA ASN A 7 -11.35 -6.67 0.24
C ASN A 7 -11.58 -5.14 0.35
N SER A 8 -11.02 -4.48 1.36
CA SER A 8 -11.01 -3.02 1.46
C SER A 8 -10.20 -2.38 0.34
N PHE A 9 -8.98 -2.85 0.10
CA PHE A 9 -8.12 -2.36 -0.97
C PHE A 9 -8.80 -2.53 -2.33
N VAL A 10 -9.33 -3.72 -2.62
CA VAL A 10 -10.02 -4.01 -3.89
C VAL A 10 -11.22 -3.07 -4.09
N ARG A 11 -11.98 -2.78 -3.03
CA ARG A 11 -13.09 -1.81 -3.09
C ARG A 11 -12.62 -0.38 -3.33
N ASP A 12 -11.49 0.01 -2.76
CA ASP A 12 -10.93 1.34 -2.94
C ASP A 12 -10.46 1.52 -4.40
N ILE A 13 -9.74 0.54 -4.96
CA ILE A 13 -9.31 0.55 -6.37
C ILE A 13 -10.50 0.62 -7.33
N LYS A 14 -11.57 -0.14 -7.08
CA LYS A 14 -12.80 -0.11 -7.91
C LYS A 14 -13.47 1.26 -7.97
N LYS A 15 -13.22 2.17 -7.01
CA LYS A 15 -13.76 3.53 -7.01
C LYS A 15 -12.92 4.51 -7.83
N ILE A 16 -11.71 4.14 -8.20
CA ILE A 16 -10.78 4.99 -8.95
C ILE A 16 -11.19 4.97 -10.43
N LYS A 17 -11.65 6.13 -10.92
CA LYS A 17 -12.04 6.32 -12.32
C LYS A 17 -10.96 6.99 -13.15
N ASP A 18 -9.99 7.61 -12.48
CA ASP A 18 -8.85 8.25 -13.13
C ASP A 18 -7.89 7.18 -13.67
N LYS A 19 -7.73 7.14 -14.98
CA LYS A 19 -6.90 6.15 -15.67
C LYS A 19 -5.40 6.32 -15.36
N GLN A 20 -4.92 7.57 -15.22
CA GLN A 20 -3.52 7.83 -14.91
C GLN A 20 -3.20 7.38 -13.49
N LEU A 21 -4.10 7.69 -12.54
CA LEU A 21 -3.96 7.23 -11.16
C LEU A 21 -4.00 5.70 -11.08
N TYR A 22 -4.91 5.05 -11.82
CA TYR A 22 -5.00 3.59 -11.87
C TYR A 22 -3.69 2.96 -12.38
N GLN A 23 -3.13 3.47 -13.47
CA GLN A 23 -1.84 3.01 -14.00
C GLN A 23 -0.70 3.21 -13.01
N ALA A 24 -0.67 4.35 -12.31
CA ALA A 24 0.35 4.62 -11.33
C ALA A 24 0.24 3.69 -10.11
N ILE A 25 -0.98 3.30 -9.71
CA ILE A 25 -1.19 2.29 -8.67
C ILE A 25 -0.72 0.91 -9.12
N GLN A 26 -1.01 0.50 -10.36
CA GLN A 26 -0.50 -0.76 -10.91
C GLN A 26 1.02 -0.79 -10.89
N GLN A 27 1.69 0.29 -11.30
CA GLN A 27 3.15 0.39 -11.24
C GLN A 27 3.69 0.22 -9.82
N VAL A 28 3.02 0.81 -8.82
CA VAL A 28 3.42 0.62 -7.41
C VAL A 28 3.24 -0.83 -6.97
N ILE A 29 2.13 -1.48 -7.35
CA ILE A 29 1.91 -2.90 -7.03
C ILE A 29 3.02 -3.75 -7.66
N ASP A 30 3.34 -3.53 -8.93
CA ASP A 30 4.39 -4.25 -9.64
C ASP A 30 5.76 -4.05 -8.99
N GLN A 31 6.09 -2.82 -8.56
CA GLN A 31 7.33 -2.51 -7.84
C GLN A 31 7.42 -3.25 -6.51
N VAL A 32 6.33 -3.29 -5.75
CA VAL A 32 6.27 -4.04 -4.48
C VAL A 32 6.39 -5.54 -4.73
N GLN A 33 5.80 -6.04 -5.82
CA GLN A 33 5.86 -7.45 -6.18
C GLN A 33 7.23 -7.92 -6.62
N GLN A 34 8.02 -7.02 -7.21
CA GLN A 34 9.39 -7.26 -7.66
C GLN A 34 10.44 -6.97 -6.58
N ALA A 35 10.05 -6.37 -5.46
CA ALA A 35 10.97 -6.06 -4.37
C ALA A 35 11.35 -7.32 -3.58
N ASP A 36 12.65 -7.52 -3.38
CA ASP A 36 13.16 -8.60 -2.54
C ASP A 36 13.14 -8.19 -1.07
N VAL A 37 13.36 -6.91 -0.77
CA VAL A 37 13.29 -6.35 0.58
C VAL A 37 12.47 -5.06 0.63
N LEU A 38 11.87 -4.74 1.79
CA LEU A 38 11.06 -3.53 1.97
C LEU A 38 11.78 -2.22 1.59
N THR A 39 13.10 -2.17 1.79
CA THR A 39 13.91 -0.99 1.50
C THR A 39 14.02 -0.69 0.01
N ASP A 40 13.71 -1.65 -0.86
CA ASP A 40 13.69 -1.47 -2.31
C ASP A 40 12.42 -0.77 -2.78
N ILE A 41 11.36 -0.77 -1.95
CA ILE A 41 10.08 -0.19 -2.31
C ILE A 41 10.18 1.35 -2.25
N PRO A 42 10.06 2.04 -3.39
CA PRO A 42 10.21 3.49 -3.43
C PRO A 42 9.07 4.18 -2.68
N HIS A 43 9.40 5.30 -2.03
CA HIS A 43 8.45 6.14 -1.30
C HIS A 43 7.69 5.43 -0.16
N LEU A 44 8.18 4.29 0.29
CA LEU A 44 7.68 3.59 1.47
C LEU A 44 8.00 4.40 2.73
N LYS A 45 7.01 4.55 3.61
CA LYS A 45 7.19 5.17 4.92
C LYS A 45 6.51 4.34 6.00
N LYS A 46 7.27 3.99 7.04
CA LYS A 46 6.71 3.37 8.25
C LYS A 46 5.76 4.34 8.95
N MET A 47 4.59 3.85 9.36
CA MET A 47 3.62 4.64 10.11
C MET A 47 3.98 4.63 11.60
N SER A 48 3.85 5.78 12.27
CA SER A 48 4.07 5.90 13.72
C SER A 48 2.99 5.16 14.50
N GLY A 49 3.37 4.44 15.56
CA GLY A 49 2.42 3.77 16.46
C GLY A 49 2.01 2.36 16.06
N SER A 50 2.56 1.80 14.98
CA SER A 50 2.37 0.39 14.61
C SER A 50 3.68 -0.24 14.16
N GLN A 51 3.90 -1.50 14.55
CA GLN A 51 5.13 -2.22 14.22
C GLN A 51 5.19 -2.65 12.75
N HIS A 52 4.02 -2.90 12.13
CA HIS A 52 3.89 -3.53 10.82
C HIS A 52 3.16 -2.67 9.78
N CYS A 53 2.73 -1.44 10.12
CA CYS A 53 2.07 -0.55 9.17
C CYS A 53 3.06 0.28 8.36
N TYR A 54 2.89 0.27 7.05
CA TYR A 54 3.62 1.14 6.13
C TYR A 54 2.67 1.81 5.14
N ALA A 55 3.09 2.96 4.61
CA ALA A 55 2.37 3.68 3.59
C ALA A 55 3.31 4.03 2.43
N ILE A 56 2.93 3.66 1.21
CA ILE A 56 3.60 4.08 -0.01
C ILE A 56 2.92 5.37 -0.49
N ARG A 57 3.71 6.42 -0.72
CA ARG A 57 3.20 7.71 -1.20
C ARG A 57 3.06 7.69 -2.72
N LEU A 58 1.87 8.05 -3.20
CA LEU A 58 1.58 8.17 -4.62
C LEU A 58 0.84 9.49 -4.88
N HIS A 59 1.58 10.57 -5.12
CA HIS A 59 1.02 11.92 -5.29
C HIS A 59 0.08 12.30 -4.12
N GLU A 60 -1.23 12.42 -4.38
CA GLU A 60 -2.23 12.74 -3.39
C GLU A 60 -2.88 11.50 -2.77
N TYR A 61 -2.51 10.30 -3.21
CA TYR A 61 -2.97 9.02 -2.69
C TYR A 61 -1.88 8.33 -1.86
N ARG A 62 -2.33 7.43 -1.01
CA ARG A 62 -1.47 6.59 -0.17
C ARG A 62 -1.98 5.17 -0.21
N ILE A 63 -1.05 4.25 -0.44
CA ILE A 63 -1.30 2.82 -0.38
C ILE A 63 -0.81 2.32 0.97
N GLY A 64 -1.74 1.87 1.82
CA GLY A 64 -1.43 1.29 3.12
C GLY A 64 -1.17 -0.19 2.97
N ILE A 65 -0.02 -0.64 3.50
CA ILE A 65 0.38 -2.05 3.52
C ILE A 65 0.69 -2.50 4.95
N TYR A 66 0.40 -3.76 5.25
CA TYR A 66 0.99 -4.47 6.38
C TYR A 66 2.16 -5.30 5.88
N TRP A 67 3.24 -5.33 6.65
CA TRP A 67 4.34 -6.26 6.45
C TRP A 67 4.76 -6.88 7.78
N SER A 68 4.71 -8.21 7.84
CA SER A 68 5.15 -8.99 8.98
C SER A 68 6.31 -9.89 8.55
N PRO A 69 7.53 -9.70 9.06
CA PRO A 69 8.65 -10.59 8.76
C PRO A 69 8.63 -11.90 9.58
N GLU A 70 7.73 -12.04 10.56
CA GLU A 70 7.83 -13.05 11.62
C GLU A 70 7.16 -14.40 11.29
N GLU A 71 6.14 -14.42 10.43
CA GLU A 71 5.38 -15.64 10.11
C GLU A 71 5.63 -16.15 8.68
N ALA A 72 5.64 -15.23 7.72
CA ALA A 72 6.06 -15.42 6.33
C ALA A 72 6.36 -14.02 5.79
N ASP A 73 7.41 -13.85 4.99
CA ASP A 73 7.71 -12.56 4.34
C ASP A 73 6.56 -12.18 3.40
N GLU A 74 5.56 -11.49 3.94
CA GLU A 74 4.27 -11.22 3.31
C GLU A 74 3.95 -9.73 3.38
N VAL A 75 3.52 -9.20 2.24
CA VAL A 75 2.97 -7.84 2.11
C VAL A 75 1.48 -7.93 1.85
N GLU A 76 0.70 -7.32 2.73
CA GLU A 76 -0.75 -7.23 2.59
C GLU A 76 -1.16 -5.81 2.21
N PHE A 77 -1.76 -5.64 1.03
CA PHE A 77 -2.36 -4.39 0.58
C PHE A 77 -3.73 -4.17 1.26
N VAL A 78 -3.82 -3.11 2.07
CA VAL A 78 -4.95 -2.88 2.97
C VAL A 78 -5.91 -1.83 2.44
N ARG A 79 -5.37 -0.69 1.99
CA ARG A 79 -6.12 0.51 1.60
C ARG A 79 -5.42 1.27 0.48
N CYS A 80 -6.19 1.90 -0.40
CA CYS A 80 -5.67 2.88 -1.37
C CYS A 80 -6.55 4.12 -1.33
N LEU A 81 -6.16 5.12 -0.53
CA LEU A 81 -7.01 6.26 -0.21
C LEU A 81 -6.32 7.58 -0.54
N HIS A 82 -7.12 8.60 -0.81
CA HIS A 82 -6.62 9.96 -0.92
C HIS A 82 -6.03 10.40 0.45
N ARG A 83 -5.02 11.27 0.44
CA ARG A 83 -4.27 11.71 1.63
C ARG A 83 -5.15 12.32 2.72
N ARG A 84 -6.28 12.89 2.32
CA ARG A 84 -7.29 13.49 3.21
C ARG A 84 -8.15 12.44 3.91
N GLU A 85 -8.30 11.26 3.31
CA GLU A 85 -9.15 10.19 3.83
C GLU A 85 -8.38 9.20 4.68
N ILE A 86 -7.09 8.99 4.43
CA ILE A 86 -6.31 7.97 5.16
C ILE A 86 -6.29 8.21 6.68
N TYR A 87 -6.29 9.47 7.13
CA TYR A 87 -6.30 9.84 8.55
C TYR A 87 -7.62 9.51 9.26
N ARG A 88 -8.68 9.15 8.53
CA ARG A 88 -9.94 8.65 9.13
C ARG A 88 -9.87 7.16 9.46
N PHE A 89 -8.90 6.44 8.89
CA PHE A 89 -8.83 4.97 8.94
C PHE A 89 -7.52 4.43 9.50
N PHE A 90 -6.48 5.25 9.58
CA PHE A 90 -5.23 4.94 10.24
C PHE A 90 -4.94 6.01 11.30
N PRO A 91 -4.45 5.62 12.50
CA PRO A 91 -4.05 6.56 13.55
C PRO A 91 -2.90 7.49 13.10
#